data_AF-A0A831URX5-F1
#
_entry.id   AF-A0A831URX5-F1
#
_cell.length_a   1.000
_cell.length_b   1.000
_cell.length_c   1.000
_cell.angle_alpha   90.00
_cell.angle_beta   90.00
_cell.angle_gamma   90.00
#
_symmetry.space_group_name_H-M   'P 1'
#
loop_
_entity.id
_entity.type
_entity.pdbx_description
1 polymer ?
#
loop_
_entity_poly.entity_id
_entity_poly.type
_entity_poly.pdbx_seq_one_letter_code
_entity_poly.pdbx_strand_id
1 'polypeptide(L)'
;MERKFSIEELRRRLELALRPAEPPSLDEVLAAVERNGRLHGPVDRVFPAWVTYSEYAVQKIVETFQLAEEERKRLFDFRDAMKQLLLEAQRQAKAKLTAIYKAVVDGTYRMEGNKLYAPDGTWMYVREGFTQHIIIHGVSASARFPNLLKMPNEKLELFQIGWRASDEGEMGGRPVMETTQPWQVFAWISLRYGELHIHVDSVTLTRKGVSVEVAIKARGWMQRWSKAEAIDLVANYFKHGGWTPLLTMWLGDGKARRGEVLSGEYKLVIAAKEPWRLGLVVGAEKALVASGKEAFERLREAAGAYGELLDLLRAHKWIEIKLATNDAFRAAYKLKARKRGNRRA
;
A
#
# COMPACT_ATOMS: atom_id res chain seq x y z
N MET A 1 -16.75 -10.52 31.33
CA MET A 1 -15.95 -9.70 30.39
C MET A 1 -16.92 -9.14 29.36
N GLU A 2 -17.29 -7.86 29.51
CA GLU A 2 -18.28 -7.22 28.65
C GLU A 2 -17.83 -7.22 27.18
N ARG A 3 -18.74 -7.60 26.28
CA ARG A 3 -18.51 -7.52 24.82
C ARG A 3 -18.43 -6.04 24.42
N LYS A 4 -17.24 -5.57 24.07
CA LYS A 4 -17.00 -4.18 23.64
C LYS A 4 -16.87 -3.98 22.12
N PHE A 5 -17.14 -5.02 21.32
CA PHE A 5 -17.39 -4.88 19.89
C PHE A 5 -18.78 -5.43 19.54
N SER A 6 -19.44 -4.78 18.59
CA SER A 6 -20.79 -5.17 18.17
C SER A 6 -20.73 -6.40 17.25
N ILE A 7 -21.37 -7.49 17.67
CA ILE A 7 -21.56 -8.69 16.85
C ILE A 7 -22.40 -8.36 15.61
N GLU A 8 -23.35 -7.45 15.73
CA GLU A 8 -24.14 -6.94 14.60
C GLU A 8 -23.27 -6.20 13.58
N GLU A 9 -22.35 -5.33 14.04
CA GLU A 9 -21.38 -4.68 13.15
C GLU A 9 -20.44 -5.70 12.49
N LEU A 10 -19.98 -6.72 13.23
CA LEU A 10 -19.17 -7.79 12.66
C LEU A 10 -19.95 -8.55 11.57
N ARG A 11 -21.19 -8.94 11.85
CA ARG A 11 -22.08 -9.60 10.90
C ARG A 11 -22.24 -8.78 9.63
N ARG A 12 -22.57 -7.49 9.73
CA ARG A 12 -22.71 -6.58 8.58
C ARG A 12 -21.44 -6.50 7.74
N ARG A 13 -20.27 -6.45 8.39
CA ARG A 13 -19.00 -6.43 7.67
C ARG A 13 -18.72 -7.75 6.95
N LEU A 14 -19.05 -8.89 7.57
CA LEU A 14 -18.94 -10.21 6.95
C LEU A 14 -19.89 -10.35 5.75
N GLU A 15 -21.11 -9.86 5.85
CA GLU A 15 -22.07 -9.80 4.74
C GLU A 15 -21.51 -8.98 3.57
N LEU A 16 -20.93 -7.80 3.85
CA LEU A 16 -20.26 -6.98 2.83
C LEU A 16 -19.04 -7.68 2.21
N ALA A 17 -18.28 -8.43 3.01
CA ALA A 17 -17.09 -9.15 2.54
C ALA A 17 -17.45 -10.36 1.66
N LEU A 18 -18.55 -11.05 1.94
CA LEU A 18 -18.99 -12.27 1.25
C LEU A 18 -20.01 -12.02 0.15
N ARG A 19 -20.49 -10.78 -0.02
CA ARG A 19 -21.44 -10.43 -1.07
C ARG A 19 -20.89 -10.85 -2.45
N PRO A 20 -21.68 -11.58 -3.26
CA PRO A 20 -21.30 -11.86 -4.64
C PRO A 20 -20.97 -10.58 -5.39
N ALA A 21 -19.90 -10.61 -6.18
CA ALA A 21 -19.48 -9.47 -6.96
C ALA A 21 -18.76 -9.94 -8.21
N GLU A 22 -19.01 -9.26 -9.32
CA GLU A 22 -18.27 -9.46 -10.55
C GLU A 22 -16.83 -8.96 -10.41
N PRO A 23 -15.88 -9.60 -11.13
CA PRO A 23 -14.52 -9.09 -11.25
C PRO A 23 -14.53 -7.63 -11.72
N PRO A 24 -13.71 -6.76 -11.11
CA PRO A 24 -13.68 -5.36 -11.50
C PRO A 24 -12.95 -5.19 -12.84
N SER A 25 -13.41 -4.23 -13.62
CA SER A 25 -12.69 -3.75 -14.80
C SER A 25 -11.39 -3.02 -14.39
N LEU A 26 -10.43 -2.95 -15.32
CA LEU A 26 -9.18 -2.24 -15.08
C LEU A 26 -9.41 -0.78 -14.66
N ASP A 27 -10.33 -0.07 -15.32
CA ASP A 27 -10.64 1.32 -15.01
C ASP A 27 -11.15 1.52 -13.57
N GLU A 28 -11.96 0.60 -13.06
CA GLU A 28 -12.44 0.63 -11.68
C GLU A 28 -11.30 0.39 -10.68
N VAL A 29 -10.41 -0.56 -10.99
CA VAL A 29 -9.22 -0.87 -10.17
C VAL A 29 -8.30 0.35 -10.11
N LEU A 30 -7.96 0.94 -11.26
CA LEU A 30 -7.11 2.13 -11.32
C LEU A 30 -7.76 3.31 -10.62
N ALA A 31 -9.07 3.56 -10.81
CA ALA A 31 -9.78 4.63 -10.11
C ALA A 31 -9.76 4.45 -8.58
N ALA A 32 -9.83 3.21 -8.09
CA ALA A 32 -9.70 2.92 -6.67
C ALA A 32 -8.28 3.23 -6.15
N VAL A 33 -7.25 2.74 -6.85
CA VAL A 33 -5.84 3.00 -6.51
C VAL A 33 -5.52 4.50 -6.57
N GLU A 34 -5.96 5.22 -7.59
CA GLU A 34 -5.76 6.68 -7.70
C GLU A 34 -6.45 7.46 -6.58
N ARG A 35 -7.58 6.96 -6.05
CA ARG A 35 -8.34 7.67 -5.03
C ARG A 35 -7.65 7.67 -3.68
N ASN A 36 -7.13 6.53 -3.23
CA ASN A 36 -6.56 6.40 -1.88
C ASN A 36 -5.52 5.27 -1.76
N GLY A 37 -5.02 4.75 -2.88
CA GLY A 37 -3.99 3.72 -2.92
C GLY A 37 -4.44 2.31 -2.56
N ARG A 38 -5.69 2.12 -2.13
CA ARG A 38 -6.15 0.86 -1.52
C ARG A 38 -7.28 0.21 -2.30
N LEU A 39 -7.29 -1.11 -2.31
CA LEU A 39 -8.36 -1.94 -2.89
C LEU A 39 -9.21 -2.52 -1.78
N HIS A 40 -10.50 -2.20 -1.77
CA HIS A 40 -11.49 -2.67 -0.78
C HIS A 40 -12.76 -3.12 -1.49
N GLY A 41 -13.47 -4.09 -0.91
CA GLY A 41 -14.67 -4.67 -1.51
C GLY A 41 -14.90 -6.12 -1.06
N PRO A 42 -15.88 -6.82 -1.64
CA PRO A 42 -16.05 -8.25 -1.40
C PRO A 42 -14.81 -9.06 -1.79
N VAL A 43 -14.63 -10.23 -1.18
CA VAL A 43 -13.49 -11.15 -1.45
C VAL A 43 -13.40 -11.47 -2.94
N ASP A 44 -14.52 -11.79 -3.57
CA ASP A 44 -14.60 -12.13 -5.00
C ASP A 44 -14.32 -10.95 -5.94
N ARG A 45 -14.19 -9.73 -5.41
CA ARG A 45 -13.82 -8.54 -6.18
C ARG A 45 -12.41 -8.04 -5.88
N VAL A 46 -11.99 -8.06 -4.61
CA VAL A 46 -10.71 -7.47 -4.18
C VAL A 46 -9.51 -8.30 -4.63
N PHE A 47 -9.59 -9.63 -4.55
CA PHE A 47 -8.50 -10.49 -5.03
C PHE A 47 -8.31 -10.37 -6.54
N PRO A 48 -9.39 -10.45 -7.37
CA PRO A 48 -9.28 -10.12 -8.79
C PRO A 48 -8.77 -8.70 -9.05
N ALA A 49 -9.18 -7.70 -8.27
CA ALA A 49 -8.65 -6.33 -8.40
C ALA A 49 -7.12 -6.27 -8.25
N TRP A 50 -6.57 -7.01 -7.27
CA TRP A 50 -5.12 -7.11 -7.06
C TRP A 50 -4.41 -7.80 -8.23
N VAL A 51 -4.99 -8.87 -8.78
CA VAL A 51 -4.46 -9.56 -9.96
C VAL A 51 -4.46 -8.62 -11.16
N THR A 52 -5.61 -8.00 -11.47
CA THR A 52 -5.76 -7.03 -12.57
C THR A 52 -4.77 -5.87 -12.44
N TYR A 53 -4.58 -5.33 -11.24
CA TYR A 53 -3.59 -4.28 -11.01
C TYR A 53 -2.16 -4.76 -11.25
N SER A 54 -1.82 -5.97 -10.79
CA SER A 54 -0.48 -6.54 -10.94
C SER A 54 -0.15 -6.82 -12.41
N GLU A 55 -1.11 -7.34 -13.18
CA GLU A 55 -1.00 -7.54 -14.62
C GLU A 55 -0.81 -6.20 -15.35
N TYR A 56 -1.61 -5.19 -14.99
CA TYR A 56 -1.47 -3.82 -15.51
C TYR A 56 -0.08 -3.22 -15.23
N ALA A 57 0.37 -3.28 -13.97
CA ALA A 57 1.63 -2.66 -13.56
C ALA A 57 2.82 -3.29 -14.30
N VAL A 58 2.85 -4.62 -14.37
CA VAL A 58 3.89 -5.36 -15.10
C VAL A 58 3.87 -5.02 -16.58
N GLN A 59 2.70 -5.07 -17.23
CA GLN A 59 2.57 -4.75 -18.65
C GLN A 59 3.07 -3.33 -18.96
N LYS A 60 2.66 -2.36 -18.15
CA LYS A 60 3.10 -0.98 -18.34
C LYS A 60 4.59 -0.80 -18.11
N ILE A 61 5.17 -1.46 -17.09
CA ILE A 61 6.61 -1.44 -16.86
C ILE A 61 7.38 -1.98 -18.08
N VAL A 62 6.91 -3.08 -18.68
CA VAL A 62 7.54 -3.68 -19.89
C VAL A 62 7.46 -2.73 -21.09
N GLU A 63 6.38 -1.96 -21.23
CA GLU A 63 6.18 -0.99 -22.30
C GLU A 63 7.04 0.27 -22.14
N THR A 64 7.31 0.69 -20.90
CA THR A 64 7.98 1.96 -20.61
C THR A 64 9.48 1.80 -20.39
N PHE A 65 9.91 0.78 -19.65
CA PHE A 65 11.32 0.61 -19.31
C PHE A 65 12.03 -0.25 -20.35
N GLN A 66 13.26 0.15 -20.69
CA GLN A 66 14.13 -0.65 -21.55
C GLN A 66 14.67 -1.85 -20.77
N LEU A 67 14.00 -2.99 -20.95
CA LEU A 67 14.35 -4.25 -20.30
C LEU A 67 14.97 -5.22 -21.30
N ALA A 68 16.05 -5.89 -20.87
CA ALA A 68 16.57 -7.05 -21.58
C ALA A 68 15.55 -8.21 -21.52
N GLU A 69 15.66 -9.17 -22.43
CA GLU A 69 14.73 -10.31 -22.52
C GLU A 69 14.61 -11.07 -21.17
N GLU A 70 15.75 -11.36 -20.54
CA GLU A 70 15.79 -12.01 -19.22
C GLU A 70 15.12 -11.19 -18.12
N GLU A 71 15.15 -9.86 -18.21
CA GLU A 71 14.49 -8.98 -17.24
C GLU A 71 12.98 -8.95 -17.44
N ARG A 72 12.51 -8.98 -18.71
CA ARG A 72 11.09 -9.11 -19.04
C ARG A 72 10.55 -10.45 -18.56
N LYS A 73 11.28 -11.54 -18.80
CA LYS A 73 10.94 -12.89 -18.33
C LYS A 73 10.76 -12.92 -16.82
N ARG A 74 11.75 -12.42 -16.06
CA ARG A 74 11.67 -12.31 -14.59
C ARG A 74 10.46 -11.53 -14.10
N LEU A 75 10.11 -10.45 -14.79
CA LEU A 75 8.96 -9.62 -14.43
C LEU A 75 7.63 -10.34 -14.69
N PHE A 76 7.53 -11.11 -15.77
CA PHE A 76 6.36 -11.97 -16.04
C PHE A 76 6.29 -13.15 -15.05
N ASP A 77 7.41 -13.77 -14.69
CA ASP A 77 7.45 -14.81 -13.66
C ASP A 77 6.96 -14.26 -12.31
N PHE A 78 7.38 -13.05 -11.93
CA PHE A 78 6.87 -12.36 -10.74
C PHE A 78 5.35 -12.12 -10.81
N ARG A 79 4.84 -11.64 -11.96
CA ARG A 79 3.39 -11.44 -12.17
C ARG A 79 2.61 -12.73 -11.95
N ASP A 80 3.10 -13.82 -12.53
CA ASP A 80 2.42 -15.11 -12.50
C ASP A 80 2.47 -15.72 -11.10
N ALA A 81 3.59 -15.59 -10.39
CA ALA A 81 3.70 -15.95 -8.98
C ALA A 81 2.71 -15.15 -8.10
N MET A 82 2.63 -13.83 -8.27
CA MET A 82 1.67 -12.98 -7.56
C MET A 82 0.22 -13.40 -7.83
N LYS A 83 -0.12 -13.70 -9.08
CA LYS A 83 -1.45 -14.16 -9.47
C LYS A 83 -1.83 -15.48 -8.77
N GLN A 84 -0.93 -16.47 -8.80
CA GLN A 84 -1.19 -17.76 -8.14
C GLN A 84 -1.38 -17.60 -6.62
N LEU A 85 -0.55 -16.77 -5.98
CA LEU A 85 -0.69 -16.49 -4.54
C LEU A 85 -2.02 -15.85 -4.20
N LEU A 86 -2.45 -14.86 -4.98
CA LEU A 86 -3.71 -14.17 -4.74
C LEU A 86 -4.91 -15.11 -4.93
N LEU A 87 -4.87 -16.02 -5.90
CA LEU A 87 -5.93 -17.00 -6.12
C LEU A 87 -6.03 -18.03 -4.97
N GLU A 88 -4.89 -18.51 -4.47
CA GLU A 88 -4.86 -19.43 -3.33
C GLU A 88 -5.33 -18.73 -2.04
N ALA A 89 -4.84 -17.52 -1.79
CA ALA A 89 -5.27 -16.72 -0.66
C ALA A 89 -6.76 -16.37 -0.74
N GLN A 90 -7.32 -16.13 -1.93
CA GLN A 90 -8.75 -15.90 -2.11
C GLN A 90 -9.58 -17.11 -1.67
N ARG A 91 -9.20 -18.32 -2.11
CA ARG A 91 -9.88 -19.57 -1.71
C ARG A 91 -9.89 -19.70 -0.18
N GLN A 92 -8.74 -19.52 0.44
CA GLN A 92 -8.59 -19.65 1.88
C GLN A 92 -9.37 -18.54 2.63
N ALA A 93 -9.29 -17.29 2.18
CA ALA A 93 -10.01 -16.17 2.78
C ALA A 93 -11.54 -16.38 2.71
N LYS A 94 -12.05 -16.80 1.55
CA LYS A 94 -13.48 -17.05 1.34
C LYS A 94 -13.99 -18.17 2.24
N ALA A 95 -13.25 -19.29 2.31
CA ALA A 95 -13.60 -20.39 3.18
C ALA A 95 -13.65 -19.96 4.65
N LYS A 96 -12.59 -19.30 5.14
CA LYS A 96 -12.49 -18.86 6.54
C LYS A 96 -13.58 -17.85 6.91
N LEU A 97 -13.79 -16.82 6.09
CA LEU A 97 -14.82 -15.81 6.34
C LEU A 97 -16.23 -16.42 6.31
N THR A 98 -16.48 -17.41 5.45
CA THR A 98 -17.76 -18.11 5.38
C THR A 98 -18.02 -18.94 6.64
N ALA A 99 -17.02 -19.68 7.12
CA ALA A 99 -17.13 -20.45 8.37
C ALA A 99 -17.46 -19.54 9.57
N ILE A 100 -16.74 -18.42 9.68
CA ILE A 100 -16.99 -17.41 10.70
C ILE A 100 -18.38 -16.79 10.58
N TYR A 101 -18.80 -16.43 9.36
CA TYR A 101 -20.12 -15.84 9.12
C TYR A 101 -21.25 -16.79 9.55
N LYS A 102 -21.18 -18.06 9.18
CA LYS A 102 -22.15 -19.08 9.63
C LYS A 102 -22.18 -19.18 11.14
N ALA A 103 -21.01 -19.29 11.79
CA ALA A 103 -20.94 -19.36 13.24
C ALA A 103 -21.56 -18.14 13.93
N VAL A 104 -21.39 -16.94 13.37
CA VAL A 104 -21.98 -15.70 13.88
C VAL A 104 -23.50 -15.67 13.69
N VAL A 105 -24.01 -16.07 12.53
CA VAL A 105 -25.45 -16.09 12.21
C VAL A 105 -26.18 -17.13 13.05
N ASP A 106 -25.59 -18.32 13.20
CA ASP A 106 -26.19 -19.44 13.92
C ASP A 106 -26.00 -19.32 15.45
N GLY A 107 -25.20 -18.37 15.90
CA GLY A 107 -24.88 -18.18 17.32
C GLY A 107 -24.00 -19.27 17.92
N THR A 108 -23.32 -20.07 17.11
CA THR A 108 -22.50 -21.22 17.51
C THR A 108 -21.02 -20.88 17.75
N TYR A 109 -20.63 -19.61 17.59
CA TYR A 109 -19.25 -19.18 17.79
C TYR A 109 -18.81 -19.21 19.26
N ARG A 110 -17.52 -19.45 19.47
CA ARG A 110 -16.87 -19.36 20.78
C ARG A 110 -15.90 -18.19 20.81
N MET A 111 -15.85 -17.48 21.93
CA MET A 111 -14.91 -16.38 22.16
C MET A 111 -13.83 -16.82 23.14
N GLU A 112 -12.57 -16.59 22.80
CA GLU A 112 -11.44 -16.86 23.69
C GLU A 112 -10.38 -15.77 23.51
N GLY A 113 -10.09 -15.03 24.58
CA GLY A 113 -9.23 -13.84 24.51
C GLY A 113 -9.69 -12.86 23.44
N ASN A 114 -8.80 -12.54 22.50
CA ASN A 114 -9.05 -11.61 21.38
C ASN A 114 -9.49 -12.31 20.09
N LYS A 115 -9.98 -13.55 20.18
CA LYS A 115 -10.32 -14.38 19.01
C LYS A 115 -11.77 -14.86 19.07
N LEU A 116 -12.39 -14.93 17.89
CA LEU A 116 -13.68 -15.56 17.65
C LEU A 116 -13.44 -16.84 16.85
N TYR A 117 -13.96 -17.96 17.34
CA TYR A 117 -13.83 -19.29 16.76
C TYR A 117 -15.17 -19.77 16.20
N ALA A 118 -15.14 -20.32 14.99
CA ALA A 118 -16.19 -21.16 14.45
C ALA A 118 -16.04 -22.61 14.96
N PRO A 119 -17.10 -23.44 14.88
CA PRO A 119 -17.07 -24.83 15.34
C PRO A 119 -16.01 -25.72 14.67
N ASP A 120 -15.62 -25.40 13.43
CA ASP A 120 -14.59 -26.11 12.67
C ASP A 120 -13.14 -25.74 13.09
N GLY A 121 -12.99 -24.90 14.11
CA GLY A 121 -11.70 -24.40 14.59
C GLY A 121 -11.16 -23.21 13.80
N THR A 122 -11.81 -22.78 12.72
CA THR A 122 -11.49 -21.52 12.03
C THR A 122 -11.67 -20.37 13.00
N TRP A 123 -10.75 -19.41 13.00
CA TRP A 123 -10.83 -18.27 13.90
C TRP A 123 -10.41 -16.96 13.25
N MET A 124 -10.86 -15.86 13.85
CA MET A 124 -10.50 -14.50 13.45
C MET A 124 -10.11 -13.67 14.67
N TYR A 125 -9.24 -12.67 14.47
CA TYR A 125 -8.96 -11.67 15.50
C TYR A 125 -10.08 -10.64 15.57
N VAL A 126 -10.54 -10.35 16.79
CA VAL A 126 -11.63 -9.41 17.09
C VAL A 126 -11.28 -8.44 18.22
N ARG A 127 -9.98 -8.15 18.39
CA ARG A 127 -9.45 -7.27 19.44
C ARG A 127 -10.10 -5.88 19.39
N GLU A 128 -10.48 -5.38 20.56
CA GLU A 128 -11.03 -4.03 20.74
C GLU A 128 -10.06 -2.95 20.23
N GLY A 129 -10.58 -1.96 19.50
CA GLY A 129 -9.80 -0.86 18.93
C GLY A 129 -8.99 -1.22 17.68
N PHE A 130 -8.97 -2.50 17.27
CA PHE A 130 -8.28 -2.96 16.07
C PHE A 130 -9.25 -3.43 15.00
N THR A 131 -8.83 -3.33 13.74
CA THR A 131 -9.62 -3.87 12.64
C THR A 131 -9.57 -5.40 12.70
N GLN A 132 -10.75 -6.02 12.65
CA GLN A 132 -10.90 -7.48 12.68
C GLN A 132 -10.24 -8.07 11.45
N HIS A 133 -9.54 -9.19 11.59
CA HIS A 133 -8.83 -9.81 10.46
C HIS A 133 -8.66 -11.32 10.65
N ILE A 134 -8.45 -12.00 9.53
CA ILE A 134 -8.04 -13.40 9.49
C ILE A 134 -6.61 -13.50 8.96
N ILE A 135 -5.87 -14.50 9.43
CA ILE A 135 -4.54 -14.83 8.92
C ILE A 135 -4.69 -15.81 7.76
N ILE A 136 -3.88 -15.63 6.73
CA ILE A 136 -3.71 -16.54 5.61
C ILE A 136 -2.46 -17.38 5.89
N HIS A 137 -2.59 -18.70 5.84
CA HIS A 137 -1.51 -19.63 6.19
C HIS A 137 -0.96 -20.34 4.96
N GLY A 138 0.36 -20.42 4.85
CA GLY A 138 1.06 -21.24 3.86
C GLY A 138 1.04 -20.70 2.43
N VAL A 139 0.50 -19.50 2.20
CA VAL A 139 0.41 -18.89 0.87
C VAL A 139 1.62 -17.98 0.63
N SER A 140 2.69 -18.56 0.08
CA SER A 140 3.93 -17.84 -0.23
C SER A 140 4.60 -18.33 -1.52
N ALA A 141 5.38 -17.46 -2.16
CA ALA A 141 6.19 -17.80 -3.33
C ALA A 141 7.53 -17.06 -3.28
N SER A 142 8.50 -17.57 -4.04
CA SER A 142 9.76 -16.86 -4.30
C SER A 142 9.78 -16.42 -5.76
N ALA A 143 10.23 -15.20 -6.00
CA ALA A 143 10.35 -14.63 -7.33
C ALA A 143 11.56 -13.69 -7.39
N ARG A 144 12.05 -13.40 -8.60
CA ARG A 144 13.14 -12.43 -8.80
C ARG A 144 12.62 -11.23 -9.56
N PHE A 145 12.81 -10.03 -9.00
CA PHE A 145 12.42 -8.78 -9.63
C PHE A 145 13.63 -8.09 -10.28
N PRO A 146 13.54 -7.60 -11.53
CA PRO A 146 14.67 -6.97 -12.22
C PRO A 146 15.00 -5.57 -11.66
N ASN A 147 16.23 -5.11 -11.89
CA ASN A 147 16.59 -3.71 -11.63
C ASN A 147 16.04 -2.82 -12.75
N LEU A 148 14.84 -2.27 -12.54
CA LEU A 148 14.13 -1.45 -13.52
C LEU A 148 14.78 -0.09 -13.75
N LEU A 149 15.19 0.57 -12.65
CA LEU A 149 15.54 1.99 -12.68
C LEU A 149 16.97 2.25 -13.15
N LYS A 150 17.82 1.20 -13.20
CA LYS A 150 19.25 1.27 -13.60
C LYS A 150 19.99 2.44 -12.94
N MET A 151 19.62 2.72 -11.70
CA MET A 151 20.05 3.91 -10.97
C MET A 151 21.41 3.70 -10.29
N PRO A 152 22.26 4.73 -10.19
CA PRO A 152 23.48 4.66 -9.37
C PRO A 152 23.18 4.28 -7.92
N ASN A 153 24.10 3.55 -7.30
CA ASN A 153 23.92 3.00 -5.95
C ASN A 153 23.72 4.10 -4.90
N GLU A 154 24.42 5.23 -5.04
CA GLU A 154 24.33 6.37 -4.12
C GLU A 154 22.91 6.94 -4.11
N LYS A 155 22.29 7.06 -5.29
CA LYS A 155 20.93 7.59 -5.42
C LYS A 155 19.88 6.56 -4.97
N LEU A 156 20.12 5.28 -5.26
CA LEU A 156 19.28 4.17 -4.77
C LEU A 156 19.23 4.14 -3.23
N GLU A 157 20.39 4.29 -2.58
CA GLU A 157 20.53 4.32 -1.13
C GLU A 157 19.68 5.43 -0.48
N LEU A 158 19.63 6.62 -1.07
CA LEU A 158 18.80 7.72 -0.57
C LEU A 158 17.30 7.36 -0.54
N PHE A 159 16.79 6.71 -1.58
CA PHE A 159 15.40 6.25 -1.58
C PHE A 159 15.14 5.13 -0.57
N GLN A 160 16.12 4.23 -0.42
CA GLN A 160 16.03 3.12 0.55
C GLN A 160 16.00 3.62 2.00
N ILE A 161 16.80 4.64 2.33
CA ILE A 161 16.77 5.31 3.65
C ILE A 161 15.37 5.85 3.95
N GLY A 162 14.74 6.52 2.98
CA GLY A 162 13.41 7.08 3.19
C GLY A 162 12.32 6.03 3.41
N TRP A 163 12.35 4.93 2.66
CA TRP A 163 11.45 3.79 2.92
C TRP A 163 11.70 3.19 4.30
N ARG A 164 12.97 3.04 4.71
CA ARG A 164 13.35 2.52 6.02
C ARG A 164 12.89 3.41 7.18
N ALA A 165 12.93 4.72 6.99
CA ALA A 165 12.40 5.68 7.96
C ALA A 165 10.86 5.60 8.07
N SER A 166 10.19 4.92 7.13
CA SER A 166 8.75 4.85 7.00
C SER A 166 8.21 3.42 7.09
N ASP A 167 7.39 2.98 6.14
CA ASP A 167 6.66 1.70 6.16
C ASP A 167 7.55 0.45 6.02
N GLU A 168 8.83 0.58 5.63
CA GLU A 168 9.71 -0.60 5.52
C GLU A 168 10.07 -1.17 6.90
N GLY A 169 9.62 -2.40 7.13
CA GLY A 169 9.96 -3.23 8.26
C GLY A 169 11.29 -3.97 8.10
N GLU A 170 11.60 -4.77 9.10
CA GLU A 170 12.76 -5.66 9.10
C GLU A 170 12.35 -7.00 9.69
N MET A 171 12.76 -8.08 9.03
CA MET A 171 12.49 -9.44 9.50
C MET A 171 13.70 -10.35 9.25
N GLY A 172 14.39 -10.71 10.33
CA GLY A 172 15.56 -11.58 10.28
C GLY A 172 16.72 -10.95 9.51
N GLY A 173 17.00 -9.68 9.78
CA GLY A 173 18.07 -8.88 9.17
C GLY A 173 17.78 -8.40 7.75
N ARG A 174 16.57 -8.59 7.23
CA ARG A 174 16.21 -8.31 5.83
C ARG A 174 15.09 -7.27 5.74
N PRO A 175 15.11 -6.36 4.74
CA PRO A 175 14.02 -5.43 4.49
C PRO A 175 12.71 -6.15 4.15
N VAL A 176 11.60 -5.67 4.73
CA VAL A 176 10.25 -6.18 4.46
C VAL A 176 9.29 -5.02 4.20
N MET A 177 8.38 -5.19 3.24
CA MET A 177 7.23 -4.31 3.04
C MET A 177 5.96 -5.10 3.32
N GLU A 178 5.15 -4.65 4.27
CA GLU A 178 3.80 -5.14 4.55
C GLU A 178 2.83 -4.02 4.16
N THR A 179 1.94 -4.28 3.20
CA THR A 179 1.04 -3.24 2.72
C THR A 179 -0.25 -3.77 2.13
N THR A 180 -1.30 -2.98 2.25
CA THR A 180 -2.57 -3.18 1.54
C THR A 180 -2.67 -2.37 0.25
N GLN A 181 -1.56 -1.73 -0.17
CA GLN A 181 -1.53 -0.82 -1.32
C GLN A 181 -0.74 -1.44 -2.48
N PRO A 182 -1.41 -1.79 -3.60
CA PRO A 182 -0.72 -2.44 -4.72
C PRO A 182 0.42 -1.62 -5.31
N TRP A 183 0.23 -0.31 -5.47
CA TRP A 183 1.28 0.56 -6.03
C TRP A 183 2.54 0.60 -5.15
N GLN A 184 2.37 0.47 -3.82
CA GLN A 184 3.47 0.55 -2.86
C GLN A 184 4.36 -0.70 -2.94
N VAL A 185 3.78 -1.87 -3.22
CA VAL A 185 4.53 -3.10 -3.53
C VAL A 185 5.51 -2.85 -4.66
N PHE A 186 5.02 -2.41 -5.82
CA PHE A 186 5.86 -2.21 -7.00
C PHE A 186 6.88 -1.07 -6.83
N ALA A 187 6.46 0.02 -6.18
CA ALA A 187 7.35 1.14 -5.89
C ALA A 187 8.51 0.69 -4.99
N TRP A 188 8.24 -0.06 -3.93
CA TRP A 188 9.27 -0.53 -3.00
C TRP A 188 10.18 -1.60 -3.60
N ILE A 189 9.65 -2.64 -4.26
CA ILE A 189 10.47 -3.71 -4.87
C ILE A 189 11.36 -3.20 -6.01
N SER A 190 11.02 -2.07 -6.65
CA SER A 190 11.91 -1.45 -7.64
C SER A 190 13.22 -0.93 -7.02
N LEU A 191 13.21 -0.61 -5.73
CA LEU A 191 14.36 -0.14 -4.95
C LEU A 191 14.98 -1.26 -4.10
N ARG A 192 14.25 -2.37 -3.90
CA ARG A 192 14.69 -3.60 -3.23
C ARG A 192 14.62 -4.79 -4.19
N TYR A 193 15.09 -4.58 -5.43
CA TYR A 193 15.00 -5.56 -6.51
C TYR A 193 15.83 -6.82 -6.24
N GLY A 194 15.71 -7.84 -7.09
CA GLY A 194 16.42 -9.10 -6.93
C GLY A 194 15.53 -10.15 -6.29
N GLU A 195 16.08 -10.97 -5.40
CA GLU A 195 15.34 -12.10 -4.81
C GLU A 195 14.31 -11.64 -3.80
N LEU A 196 13.06 -12.03 -4.02
CA LEU A 196 11.91 -11.71 -3.19
C LEU A 196 11.27 -12.99 -2.65
N HIS A 197 10.77 -12.90 -1.43
CA HIS A 197 9.85 -13.88 -0.87
C HIS A 197 8.55 -13.17 -0.52
N ILE A 198 7.47 -13.60 -1.18
CA ILE A 198 6.18 -12.93 -1.19
C ILE A 198 5.17 -13.81 -0.45
N HIS A 199 4.34 -13.19 0.38
CA HIS A 199 3.29 -13.85 1.12
C HIS A 199 2.04 -12.97 1.14
N VAL A 200 0.88 -13.62 1.15
CA VAL A 200 -0.38 -12.96 1.49
C VAL A 200 -0.62 -13.27 2.95
N ASP A 201 -0.51 -12.26 3.82
CA ASP A 201 -0.46 -12.47 5.27
C ASP A 201 -1.84 -12.53 5.90
N SER A 202 -2.67 -11.56 5.54
CA SER A 202 -3.92 -11.34 6.24
C SER A 202 -4.98 -10.73 5.35
N VAL A 203 -6.23 -10.94 5.77
CA VAL A 203 -7.39 -10.26 5.20
C VAL A 203 -8.08 -9.49 6.31
N THR A 204 -8.08 -8.17 6.16
CA THR A 204 -8.65 -7.24 7.12
C THR A 204 -10.09 -6.89 6.75
N LEU A 205 -10.99 -6.98 7.72
CA LEU A 205 -12.40 -6.73 7.57
C LEU A 205 -12.75 -5.26 7.84
N THR A 206 -13.09 -4.54 6.77
CA THR A 206 -13.38 -3.10 6.80
C THR A 206 -14.89 -2.82 6.66
N ARG A 207 -15.29 -1.56 6.86
CA ARG A 207 -16.66 -1.09 6.55
C ARG A 207 -17.00 -1.09 5.06
N LYS A 208 -16.06 -1.43 4.17
CA LYS A 208 -16.21 -1.47 2.71
C LYS A 208 -16.01 -2.88 2.13
N GLY A 209 -16.05 -3.92 2.98
CA GLY A 209 -15.66 -5.28 2.63
C GLY A 209 -14.25 -5.59 3.14
N VAL A 210 -13.49 -6.42 2.43
CA VAL A 210 -12.14 -6.81 2.83
C VAL A 210 -11.05 -5.92 2.24
N SER A 211 -9.88 -5.93 2.88
CA SER A 211 -8.61 -5.45 2.35
C SER A 211 -7.58 -6.57 2.51
N VAL A 212 -6.77 -6.79 1.48
CA VAL A 212 -5.73 -7.83 1.47
C VAL A 212 -4.39 -7.19 1.83
N GLU A 213 -3.67 -7.79 2.75
CA GLU A 213 -2.31 -7.43 3.10
C GLU A 213 -1.33 -8.37 2.41
N VAL A 214 -0.44 -7.78 1.63
CA VAL A 214 0.65 -8.49 0.97
C VAL A 214 1.94 -8.08 1.64
N ALA A 215 2.77 -9.07 1.92
CA ALA A 215 4.05 -8.87 2.54
C ALA A 215 5.17 -9.42 1.64
N ILE A 216 6.25 -8.66 1.50
CA ILE A 216 7.35 -8.99 0.60
C ILE A 216 8.65 -8.76 1.33
N LYS A 217 9.45 -9.82 1.41
CA LYS A 217 10.80 -9.81 1.98
C LYS A 217 11.83 -9.79 0.88
N ALA A 218 12.72 -8.79 0.91
CA ALA A 218 13.80 -8.67 -0.05
C ALA A 218 15.02 -9.50 0.39
N ARG A 219 15.09 -10.76 -0.05
CA ARG A 219 16.16 -11.71 0.29
C ARG A 219 17.50 -11.38 -0.34
N GLY A 220 17.54 -10.54 -1.38
CA GLY A 220 18.79 -10.05 -1.96
C GLY A 220 19.50 -8.97 -1.15
N TRP A 221 18.85 -8.38 -0.13
CA TRP A 221 19.35 -7.19 0.57
C TRP A 221 19.49 -7.45 2.07
N MET A 222 20.48 -6.84 2.72
CA MET A 222 20.58 -6.78 4.18
C MET A 222 20.05 -5.42 4.67
N GLN A 223 19.34 -5.42 5.79
CA GLN A 223 18.92 -4.17 6.42
C GLN A 223 20.15 -3.48 7.01
N ARG A 224 20.40 -2.23 6.58
CA ARG A 224 21.61 -1.47 6.93
C ARG A 224 21.39 -0.48 8.08
N TRP A 225 20.14 -0.03 8.26
CA TRP A 225 19.81 1.00 9.24
C TRP A 225 18.69 0.52 10.15
N SER A 226 18.79 0.85 11.43
CA SER A 226 17.62 0.88 12.29
C SER A 226 16.62 1.93 11.81
N LYS A 227 15.36 1.80 12.24
CA LYS A 227 14.32 2.79 11.87
C LYS A 227 14.65 4.19 12.43
N ALA A 228 15.23 4.26 13.62
CA ALA A 228 15.65 5.52 14.24
C ALA A 228 16.81 6.19 13.48
N GLU A 229 17.84 5.43 13.10
CA GLU A 229 18.96 5.96 12.30
C GLU A 229 18.48 6.45 10.93
N ALA A 230 17.59 5.71 10.28
CA ALA A 230 17.02 6.14 9.00
C ALA A 230 16.25 7.46 9.11
N ILE A 231 15.47 7.66 10.19
CA ILE A 231 14.79 8.93 10.46
C ILE A 231 15.79 10.08 10.61
N ASP A 232 16.89 9.89 11.35
CA ASP A 232 17.92 10.92 11.49
C ASP A 232 18.62 11.22 10.16
N LEU A 233 18.90 10.20 9.37
CA LEU A 233 19.49 10.37 8.04
C LEU A 233 18.55 11.18 7.14
N VAL A 234 17.25 10.87 7.10
CA VAL A 234 16.27 11.68 6.35
C VAL A 234 16.30 13.13 6.81
N ALA A 235 16.24 13.38 8.12
CA ALA A 235 16.25 14.73 8.67
C ALA A 235 17.56 15.47 8.33
N ASN A 236 18.70 14.79 8.41
CA ASN A 236 20.02 15.35 8.12
C ASN A 236 20.17 15.70 6.64
N TYR A 237 19.84 14.77 5.73
CA TYR A 237 19.86 15.05 4.29
C TYR A 237 18.94 16.22 3.96
N PHE A 238 17.75 16.27 4.52
CA PHE A 238 16.79 17.33 4.27
C PHE A 238 17.32 18.71 4.70
N LYS A 239 17.94 18.81 5.88
CA LYS A 239 18.58 20.06 6.36
C LYS A 239 19.67 20.58 5.41
N HIS A 240 20.33 19.69 4.68
CA HIS A 240 21.38 20.01 3.71
C HIS A 240 20.87 20.06 2.26
N GLY A 241 19.54 20.18 2.05
CA GLY A 241 18.93 20.33 0.74
C GLY A 241 18.69 19.02 -0.02
N GLY A 242 18.91 17.86 0.61
CA GLY A 242 18.63 16.53 0.05
C GLY A 242 17.16 16.12 0.21
N TRP A 243 16.40 16.14 -0.88
CA TRP A 243 14.95 15.83 -0.88
C TRP A 243 14.61 14.35 -1.16
N THR A 244 15.56 13.57 -1.68
CA THR A 244 15.31 12.19 -2.13
C THR A 244 14.85 11.25 -1.02
N PRO A 245 15.50 11.18 0.17
CA PRO A 245 15.01 10.34 1.26
C PRO A 245 13.64 10.79 1.78
N LEU A 246 13.42 12.11 1.84
CA LEU A 246 12.15 12.68 2.29
C LEU A 246 10.98 12.28 1.37
N LEU A 247 11.20 12.21 0.05
CA LEU A 247 10.18 11.76 -0.90
C LEU A 247 9.65 10.37 -0.53
N THR A 248 10.52 9.38 -0.36
CA THR A 248 10.11 8.01 -0.02
C THR A 248 9.53 7.89 1.38
N MET A 249 10.05 8.65 2.34
CA MET A 249 9.45 8.70 3.68
C MET A 249 8.01 9.25 3.62
N TRP A 250 7.78 10.27 2.81
CA TRP A 250 6.44 10.84 2.60
C TRP A 250 5.54 9.89 1.79
N LEU A 251 6.09 9.13 0.83
CA LEU A 251 5.32 8.11 0.10
C LEU A 251 4.82 6.99 1.02
N GLY A 252 5.50 6.62 2.10
CA GLY A 252 4.98 5.68 3.09
C GLY A 252 4.07 6.34 4.14
N ASP A 253 4.60 7.26 4.94
CA ASP A 253 3.92 7.82 6.13
C ASP A 253 3.34 9.23 5.94
N GLY A 254 3.58 9.85 4.79
CA GLY A 254 3.04 11.16 4.45
C GLY A 254 1.51 11.17 4.35
N LYS A 255 0.89 12.27 4.80
CA LYS A 255 -0.55 12.49 4.68
C LYS A 255 -0.90 13.06 3.30
N ALA A 256 -1.60 12.27 2.49
CA ALA A 256 -2.20 12.73 1.24
C ALA A 256 -3.48 13.53 1.53
N ARG A 257 -3.42 14.86 1.43
CA ARG A 257 -4.56 15.75 1.66
C ARG A 257 -5.03 16.39 0.36
N ARG A 258 -5.64 15.59 -0.52
CA ARG A 258 -6.09 16.03 -1.84
C ARG A 258 -6.96 17.28 -1.82
N GLY A 259 -7.87 17.38 -0.84
CA GLY A 259 -8.72 18.55 -0.69
C GLY A 259 -7.91 19.84 -0.49
N GLU A 260 -6.90 19.80 0.39
CA GLU A 260 -5.99 20.92 0.67
C GLU A 260 -5.18 21.30 -0.58
N VAL A 261 -4.58 20.32 -1.26
CA VAL A 261 -3.80 20.58 -2.48
C VAL A 261 -4.68 21.21 -3.58
N LEU A 262 -5.95 20.78 -3.68
CA LEU A 262 -6.90 21.36 -4.63
C LEU A 262 -7.37 22.77 -4.24
N SER A 263 -7.41 23.11 -2.95
CA SER A 263 -7.71 24.47 -2.46
C SER A 263 -6.49 25.39 -2.45
N GLY A 264 -5.29 24.89 -2.77
CA GLY A 264 -4.05 25.67 -2.79
C GLY A 264 -3.29 25.66 -1.46
N GLU A 265 -3.69 24.80 -0.52
CA GLU A 265 -2.95 24.56 0.71
C GLU A 265 -1.92 23.44 0.51
N TYR A 266 -0.64 23.82 0.52
CA TYR A 266 0.48 22.92 0.26
C TYR A 266 1.24 22.65 1.56
N LYS A 267 0.97 21.49 2.18
CA LYS A 267 1.60 21.06 3.45
C LYS A 267 2.12 19.63 3.32
N LEU A 268 3.43 19.45 3.53
CA LEU A 268 4.06 18.14 3.64
C LEU A 268 4.05 17.70 5.11
N VAL A 269 3.07 16.87 5.45
CA VAL A 269 2.92 16.32 6.80
C VAL A 269 3.25 14.83 6.80
N ILE A 270 4.10 14.39 7.72
CA ILE A 270 4.50 12.99 7.91
C ILE A 270 4.03 12.51 9.28
N ALA A 271 3.48 11.29 9.34
CA ALA A 271 3.21 10.63 10.60
C ALA A 271 4.49 10.00 11.15
N ALA A 272 4.81 10.25 12.42
CA ALA A 272 5.99 9.70 13.08
C ALA A 272 5.79 9.66 14.58
N LYS A 273 6.31 8.62 15.26
CA LYS A 273 6.26 8.50 16.73
C LYS A 273 6.99 9.66 17.43
N GLU A 274 8.08 10.13 16.81
CA GLU A 274 8.90 11.23 17.31
C GLU A 274 8.89 12.38 16.30
N PRO A 275 7.75 13.09 16.15
CA PRO A 275 7.57 14.06 15.06
C PRO A 275 8.53 15.26 15.15
N TRP A 276 9.02 15.59 16.35
CA TRP A 276 9.98 16.68 16.57
C TRP A 276 11.34 16.44 15.91
N ARG A 277 11.68 15.20 15.54
CA ARG A 277 12.91 14.89 14.78
C ARG A 277 12.84 15.36 13.32
N LEU A 278 11.64 15.52 12.78
CA LEU A 278 11.41 15.79 11.35
C LEU A 278 11.02 17.24 11.05
N GLY A 279 10.30 17.90 11.97
CA GLY A 279 9.80 19.26 11.73
C GLY A 279 8.88 19.76 12.83
N LEU A 280 8.03 20.73 12.49
CA LEU A 280 7.10 21.35 13.43
C LEU A 280 6.02 20.35 13.83
N VAL A 281 5.82 20.13 15.13
CA VAL A 281 4.77 19.25 15.65
C VAL A 281 3.40 19.93 15.46
N VAL A 282 2.55 19.35 14.62
CA VAL A 282 1.22 19.89 14.27
C VAL A 282 0.06 19.00 14.73
N GLY A 283 0.37 18.03 15.59
CA GLY A 283 -0.60 17.13 16.22
C GLY A 283 0.07 15.87 16.77
N ALA A 284 -0.73 15.01 17.40
CA ALA A 284 -0.26 13.71 17.89
C ALA A 284 0.39 12.92 16.74
N GLU A 285 1.67 12.57 16.93
CA GLU A 285 2.49 11.82 15.99
C GLU A 285 2.55 12.42 14.57
N LYS A 286 2.50 13.76 14.45
CA LYS A 286 2.52 14.45 13.13
C LYS A 286 3.52 15.59 13.10
N ALA A 287 4.39 15.55 12.10
CA ALA A 287 5.33 16.61 11.78
C ALA A 287 4.93 17.31 10.47
N LEU A 288 4.82 18.64 10.50
CA LEU A 288 4.87 19.47 9.30
C LEU A 288 6.35 19.67 8.96
N VAL A 289 6.78 19.05 7.85
CA VAL A 289 8.19 19.04 7.44
C VAL A 289 8.51 20.20 6.50
N ALA A 290 7.58 20.52 5.61
CA ALA A 290 7.68 21.67 4.70
C ALA A 290 6.30 22.11 4.23
N SER A 291 6.24 23.32 3.67
CA SER A 291 5.02 23.90 3.10
C SER A 291 5.35 24.70 1.85
N GLY A 292 4.33 25.09 1.09
CA GLY A 292 4.48 25.83 -0.16
C GLY A 292 4.54 24.93 -1.38
N LYS A 293 4.30 25.52 -2.56
CA LYS A 293 4.30 24.80 -3.84
C LYS A 293 5.69 24.28 -4.16
N GLU A 294 6.71 25.08 -3.83
CA GLU A 294 8.13 24.80 -4.04
C GLU A 294 8.54 23.48 -3.37
N ALA A 295 8.00 23.17 -2.19
CA ALA A 295 8.30 21.91 -1.51
C ALA A 295 7.84 20.68 -2.32
N PHE A 296 6.69 20.76 -2.97
CA PHE A 296 6.22 19.69 -3.85
C PHE A 296 7.00 19.64 -5.17
N GLU A 297 7.45 20.79 -5.68
CA GLU A 297 8.32 20.86 -6.86
C GLU A 297 9.66 20.18 -6.58
N ARG A 298 10.27 20.46 -5.43
CA ARG A 298 11.50 19.79 -4.98
C ARG A 298 11.34 18.28 -4.82
N LEU A 299 10.20 17.82 -4.26
CA LEU A 299 9.89 16.38 -4.21
C LEU A 299 9.78 15.77 -5.60
N ARG A 300 9.13 16.48 -6.54
CA ARG A 300 8.97 16.01 -7.92
C ARG A 300 10.30 15.93 -8.66
N GLU A 301 11.16 16.94 -8.51
CA GLU A 301 12.52 16.98 -9.05
C GLU A 301 13.37 15.82 -8.50
N ALA A 302 13.31 15.59 -7.19
CA ALA A 302 14.08 14.55 -6.52
C ALA A 302 13.73 13.12 -6.97
N ALA A 303 12.50 12.92 -7.49
CA ALA A 303 12.03 11.62 -7.94
C ALA A 303 12.81 11.08 -9.15
N GLY A 304 13.16 11.94 -10.13
CA GLY A 304 13.77 11.51 -11.39
C GLY A 304 13.01 10.33 -12.04
N ALA A 305 13.75 9.30 -12.49
CA ALA A 305 13.18 8.08 -13.09
C ALA A 305 12.22 7.32 -12.16
N TYR A 306 12.36 7.45 -10.84
CA TYR A 306 11.39 6.87 -9.90
C TYR A 306 10.02 7.54 -10.00
N GLY A 307 9.97 8.83 -10.35
CA GLY A 307 8.73 9.56 -10.60
C GLY A 307 7.95 9.04 -11.82
N GLU A 308 8.66 8.56 -12.85
CA GLU A 308 8.05 7.92 -14.02
C GLU A 308 7.39 6.60 -13.64
N LEU A 309 8.09 5.77 -12.85
CA LEU A 309 7.51 4.55 -12.28
C LEU A 309 6.26 4.86 -11.43
N LEU A 310 6.32 5.87 -10.56
CA LEU A 310 5.17 6.24 -9.73
C LEU A 310 3.96 6.74 -10.54
N ASP A 311 4.18 7.42 -11.66
CA ASP A 311 3.11 7.87 -12.55
C ASP A 311 2.42 6.68 -13.23
N LEU A 312 3.23 5.73 -13.69
CA LEU A 312 2.79 4.48 -14.31
C LEU A 312 2.01 3.61 -13.33
N LEU A 313 2.45 3.54 -12.07
CA LEU A 313 1.76 2.82 -10.99
C LEU A 313 0.47 3.52 -10.51
N ARG A 314 0.13 4.71 -11.02
CA ARG A 314 -1.02 5.50 -10.54
C ARG A 314 -1.00 5.73 -9.03
N ALA A 315 0.19 5.90 -8.46
CA ALA A 315 0.36 6.06 -7.01
C ALA A 315 -0.39 7.30 -6.52
N HIS A 316 -1.39 7.12 -5.65
CA HIS A 316 -2.26 8.22 -5.22
C HIS A 316 -1.49 9.40 -4.60
N LYS A 317 -0.41 9.13 -3.87
CA LYS A 317 0.46 10.15 -3.28
C LYS A 317 1.26 10.91 -4.33
N TRP A 318 1.74 10.23 -5.37
CA TRP A 318 2.40 10.88 -6.49
C TRP A 318 1.43 11.78 -7.27
N ILE A 319 0.17 11.37 -7.39
CA ILE A 319 -0.88 12.21 -7.97
C ILE A 319 -1.04 13.51 -7.18
N GLU A 320 -0.96 13.50 -5.85
CA GLU A 320 -0.98 14.74 -5.06
C GLU A 320 0.20 15.66 -5.40
N ILE A 321 1.41 15.11 -5.57
CA ILE A 321 2.57 15.88 -6.00
C ILE A 321 2.34 16.49 -7.39
N LYS A 322 1.77 15.73 -8.33
CA LYS A 322 1.40 16.25 -9.66
C LYS A 322 0.33 17.32 -9.60
N LEU A 323 -0.68 17.16 -8.73
CA LEU A 323 -1.72 18.18 -8.52
C LEU A 323 -1.15 19.47 -7.93
N ALA A 324 -0.17 19.37 -7.05
CA ALA A 324 0.48 20.55 -6.47
C ALA A 324 1.36 21.29 -7.48
N THR A 325 2.03 20.56 -8.38
CA THR A 325 3.11 21.09 -9.23
C THR A 325 2.73 21.33 -10.70
N ASN A 326 1.56 20.87 -11.14
CA ASN A 326 1.12 21.03 -12.54
C ASN A 326 -0.29 21.62 -12.60
N ASP A 327 -0.37 22.91 -12.94
CA ASP A 327 -1.62 23.65 -12.97
C ASP A 327 -2.61 23.15 -14.04
N ALA A 328 -2.11 22.77 -15.22
CA ALA A 328 -2.94 22.18 -16.26
C ALA A 328 -3.53 20.82 -15.83
N PHE A 329 -2.70 19.97 -15.22
CA PHE A 329 -3.14 18.69 -14.66
C PHE A 329 -4.17 18.87 -13.55
N ARG A 330 -3.94 19.83 -12.64
CA ARG A 330 -4.88 20.19 -11.58
C ARG A 330 -6.21 20.70 -12.14
N ALA A 331 -6.18 21.57 -13.15
CA ALA A 331 -7.38 22.07 -13.82
C ALA A 331 -8.18 20.94 -14.49
N ALA A 332 -7.50 20.07 -15.25
CA ALA A 332 -8.11 18.91 -15.89
C ALA A 332 -8.72 17.93 -14.86
N TYR A 333 -8.04 17.71 -13.73
CA TYR A 333 -8.55 16.87 -12.64
C TYR A 333 -9.82 17.46 -12.03
N LYS A 334 -9.85 18.76 -11.72
CA LYS A 334 -11.04 19.46 -11.21
C LYS A 334 -12.22 19.35 -12.18
N LEU A 335 -11.97 19.51 -13.48
CA LEU A 335 -13.00 19.38 -14.51
C LEU A 335 -13.58 17.96 -14.56
N LYS A 336 -12.73 16.92 -14.55
CA LYS A 336 -13.16 15.52 -14.51
C LYS A 336 -13.95 15.20 -13.24
N ALA A 337 -13.53 15.72 -12.09
CA ALA A 337 -14.22 15.53 -10.81
C ALA A 337 -15.63 16.14 -10.84
N ARG A 338 -15.79 17.37 -11.36
CA ARG A 338 -17.10 18.01 -11.55
C ARG A 338 -18.02 17.18 -12.46
N LYS A 339 -17.51 16.70 -13.60
CA LYS A 339 -18.27 15.84 -14.53
C LYS A 339 -18.72 14.52 -13.89
N ARG A 340 -17.91 13.92 -13.00
CA ARG A 340 -18.27 12.71 -12.25
C ARG A 340 -19.32 12.97 -11.16
N GLY A 341 -19.30 14.15 -10.53
CA GLY A 341 -20.33 14.58 -9.58
C GLY A 341 -21.69 14.75 -10.25
N ASN A 342 -21.74 15.39 -11.42
CA ASN A 342 -22.97 15.61 -12.17
C ASN A 342 -23.57 14.34 -12.82
N ARG A 343 -22.82 13.23 -12.91
CA ARG A 343 -23.33 11.94 -13.40
C ARG A 343 -23.89 11.05 -12.28
N ARG A 344 -23.81 11.50 -11.02
CA ARG A 344 -24.28 10.77 -9.83
C ARG A 344 -25.45 11.45 -9.13
N ALA A 345 -25.89 12.60 -9.65
CA ALA A 345 -27.18 13.24 -9.38
C ALA A 345 -28.10 12.92 -10.56
#